data_AF-X1J861-F1
#
_entry.id   AF-X1J861-F1
#
_cell.length_a   1.000
_cell.length_b   1.000
_cell.length_c   1.000
_cell.angle_alpha   90.00
_cell.angle_beta   90.00
_cell.angle_gamma   90.00
#
_symmetry.space_group_name_H-M   'P 1'
#
loop_
_entity.id
_entity.type
_entity.pdbx_description
1 polymer ?
#
loop_
_entity_poly.entity_id
_entity_poly.type
_entity_poly.pdbx_seq_one_letter_code
_entity_poly.pdbx_strand_id
1 'polypeptide(L)'
;RRFKKSQEQYAVLLAKTQESIAGMKVVKSFTQEENEKNTFSKLNLDYIKWNLSLARVRSLFWPSMIFVGGIGTTVVLLVGGRQVIDGTLTIGQFVQFSAYIGFITWPLISLGWVINLIQRGSVSMGRINNVFKIKPDIINPPKPAAPETLQGNISFDHVFFRYELSEKTKKLIKENFIDFKDTFTLAIENNWVLKDM
;
A
#
# COMPACT_ATOMS: atom_id res chain seq x y z
N ARG A 1 -17.09 -3.22 3.24
CA ARG A 1 -17.09 -3.04 4.72
C ARG A 1 -16.12 -3.98 5.46
N ARG A 2 -16.23 -5.32 5.32
CA ARG A 2 -15.35 -6.29 6.02
C ARG A 2 -13.86 -6.17 5.64
N PHE A 3 -13.54 -6.02 4.36
CA PHE A 3 -12.17 -5.80 3.89
C PHE A 3 -11.52 -4.55 4.50
N LYS A 4 -12.24 -3.42 4.48
CA LYS A 4 -11.81 -2.17 5.11
C LYS A 4 -11.51 -2.36 6.60
N LYS A 5 -12.40 -3.05 7.34
CA LYS A 5 -12.21 -3.34 8.76
C LYS A 5 -10.99 -4.22 9.04
N SER A 6 -10.76 -5.25 8.22
CA SER A 6 -9.55 -6.08 8.34
C SER A 6 -8.27 -5.30 8.08
N GLN A 7 -8.27 -4.39 7.10
CA GLN A 7 -7.15 -3.49 6.82
C GLN A 7 -6.90 -2.47 7.93
N GLU A 8 -7.97 -1.86 8.48
CA GLU A 8 -7.88 -0.96 9.65
C GLU A 8 -7.24 -1.67 10.85
N GLN A 9 -7.68 -2.89 11.17
CA GLN A 9 -7.12 -3.65 12.30
C GLN A 9 -5.68 -4.10 12.05
N TYR A 10 -5.31 -4.42 10.81
CA TYR A 10 -3.93 -4.72 10.46
C TYR A 10 -3.02 -3.50 10.66
N ALA A 11 -3.49 -2.30 10.30
CA ALA A 11 -2.75 -1.06 10.51
C ALA A 11 -2.56 -0.76 12.02
N VAL A 12 -3.58 -0.98 12.85
CA VAL A 12 -3.47 -0.84 14.31
C VAL A 12 -2.47 -1.83 14.89
N LEU A 13 -2.52 -3.10 14.47
CA LEU A 13 -1.58 -4.13 14.92
C LEU A 13 -0.13 -3.77 14.55
N LEU A 14 0.09 -3.30 13.32
CA LEU A 14 1.40 -2.83 12.84
C LEU A 14 1.91 -1.64 13.63
N ALA A 15 1.06 -0.63 13.86
CA ALA A 15 1.41 0.56 14.64
C ALA A 15 1.81 0.18 16.06
N LYS A 16 1.04 -0.69 16.73
CA LYS A 16 1.37 -1.19 18.06
C LYS A 16 2.70 -1.95 18.06
N THR A 17 2.92 -2.81 17.08
CA THR A 17 4.20 -3.54 16.93
C THR A 17 5.38 -2.57 16.81
N GLN A 18 5.24 -1.53 16.00
CA GLN A 18 6.27 -0.51 15.81
C GLN A 18 6.55 0.27 17.10
N GLU A 19 5.49 0.65 17.83
CA GLU A 19 5.59 1.29 19.14
C GLU A 19 6.32 0.39 20.16
N SER A 20 5.95 -0.89 20.27
CA SER A 20 6.59 -1.85 21.18
C SER A 20 8.07 -2.02 20.88
N ILE A 21 8.44 -2.07 19.59
CA ILE A 21 9.83 -2.24 19.16
C ILE A 21 10.64 -0.97 19.45
N ALA A 22 10.11 0.20 19.08
CA ALA A 22 10.79 1.47 19.35
C ALA A 22 10.92 1.75 20.86
N GLY A 23 9.91 1.36 21.65
CA GLY A 23 9.83 1.53 23.09
C GLY A 23 10.35 0.34 23.91
N MET A 24 11.03 -0.64 23.31
CA MET A 24 11.31 -1.93 23.97
C MET A 24 12.12 -1.79 25.26
N LYS A 25 13.03 -0.80 25.31
CA LYS A 25 13.79 -0.49 26.52
C LYS A 25 12.88 -0.04 27.66
N VAL A 26 11.87 0.80 27.37
CA VAL A 26 10.88 1.27 28.34
C VAL A 26 10.03 0.10 28.85
N VAL A 27 9.55 -0.75 27.93
CA VAL A 27 8.75 -1.94 28.29
C VAL A 27 9.51 -2.84 29.28
N LYS A 28 10.78 -3.13 29.00
CA LYS A 28 11.64 -3.94 29.89
C LYS A 28 11.99 -3.24 31.21
N SER A 29 12.27 -1.94 31.17
CA SER A 29 12.61 -1.18 32.38
C SER A 29 11.46 -1.12 33.40
N PHE A 30 10.22 -1.22 32.94
CA PHE A 30 9.02 -1.26 33.79
C PHE A 30 8.43 -2.67 33.94
N THR A 31 9.11 -3.70 33.45
CA THR A 31 8.66 -5.12 33.49
C THR A 31 7.22 -5.29 32.97
N GLN A 32 6.89 -4.63 31.85
CA GLN A 32 5.56 -4.58 31.25
C GLN A 32 5.35 -5.60 30.12
N GLU A 33 6.24 -6.57 29.94
CA GLU A 33 6.22 -7.51 28.81
C GLU A 33 4.92 -8.31 28.71
N GLU A 34 4.41 -8.83 29.83
CA GLU A 34 3.17 -9.60 29.84
C GLU A 34 1.94 -8.71 29.54
N ASN A 35 1.94 -7.46 30.00
CA ASN A 35 0.87 -6.52 29.68
C ASN A 35 0.86 -6.16 28.18
N GLU A 36 2.05 -5.98 27.60
CA GLU A 36 2.21 -5.70 26.17
C GLU A 36 1.81 -6.90 25.31
N LYS A 37 2.19 -8.11 25.73
CA LYS A 37 1.79 -9.38 25.09
C LYS A 37 0.27 -9.58 25.15
N ASN A 38 -0.37 -9.29 26.29
CA ASN A 38 -1.82 -9.37 26.43
C ASN A 38 -2.54 -8.36 25.53
N THR A 39 -2.02 -7.13 25.44
CA THR A 39 -2.55 -6.10 24.55
C THR A 39 -2.41 -6.50 23.08
N PHE A 40 -1.24 -6.97 22.67
CA PHE A 40 -0.99 -7.48 21.32
C PHE A 40 -1.91 -8.67 20.99
N SER A 41 -2.08 -9.61 21.92
CA SER A 41 -2.95 -10.77 21.76
C SER A 41 -4.41 -10.38 21.47
N LYS A 42 -4.95 -9.41 22.21
CA LYS A 42 -6.31 -8.87 21.97
C LYS A 42 -6.44 -8.28 20.56
N LEU A 43 -5.50 -7.42 20.16
CA LEU A 43 -5.49 -6.83 18.82
C LEU A 43 -5.38 -7.88 17.71
N ASN A 44 -4.54 -8.90 17.93
CA ASN A 44 -4.38 -9.99 16.98
C ASN A 44 -5.65 -10.85 16.85
N LEU A 45 -6.33 -11.15 17.96
CA LEU A 45 -7.62 -11.86 17.94
C LEU A 45 -8.69 -11.07 17.18
N ASP A 46 -8.75 -9.76 17.35
CA ASP A 46 -9.67 -8.90 16.60
C ASP A 46 -9.32 -8.89 15.10
N TYR A 47 -8.05 -8.80 14.75
CA TYR A 47 -7.58 -8.94 13.36
C TYR A 47 -8.00 -10.30 12.76
N ILE A 48 -7.74 -11.41 13.47
CA ILE A 48 -8.12 -12.76 13.06
C ILE A 48 -9.62 -12.88 12.85
N LYS A 49 -10.44 -12.36 13.78
CA LYS A 49 -11.91 -12.38 13.67
C LYS A 49 -12.38 -11.74 12.37
N TRP A 50 -11.84 -10.56 12.02
CA TRP A 50 -12.20 -9.90 10.78
C TRP A 50 -11.67 -10.61 9.55
N ASN A 51 -10.45 -11.17 9.61
CA ASN A 51 -9.87 -11.92 8.52
C ASN A 51 -10.65 -13.20 8.22
N LEU A 52 -11.04 -13.97 9.25
CA LEU A 52 -11.91 -15.14 9.14
C LEU A 52 -13.30 -14.78 8.58
N SER A 53 -13.87 -13.65 8.99
CA SER A 53 -15.15 -13.17 8.45
C SER A 53 -15.10 -12.87 6.94
N LEU A 54 -13.91 -12.52 6.45
CA LEU A 54 -13.62 -12.24 5.05
C LEU A 54 -13.26 -13.51 4.28
N ALA A 55 -12.48 -14.40 4.90
CA ALA A 55 -12.18 -15.72 4.39
C ALA A 55 -13.46 -16.53 4.14
N ARG A 56 -14.43 -16.50 5.06
CA ARG A 56 -15.73 -17.19 4.91
C ARG A 56 -16.55 -16.69 3.71
N VAL A 57 -16.44 -15.40 3.37
CA VAL A 57 -17.11 -14.86 2.18
C VAL A 57 -16.39 -15.29 0.91
N ARG A 58 -15.05 -15.25 0.93
CA ARG A 58 -14.22 -15.66 -0.21
C ARG A 58 -14.26 -17.16 -0.46
N SER A 59 -14.37 -17.98 0.58
CA SER A 59 -14.38 -19.44 0.49
C SER A 59 -15.57 -19.98 -0.27
N LEU A 60 -16.68 -19.23 -0.34
CA LEU A 60 -17.87 -19.60 -1.11
C LEU A 60 -17.78 -19.20 -2.58
N PHE A 61 -16.86 -18.30 -2.94
CA PHE A 61 -16.76 -17.76 -4.29
C PHE A 61 -16.23 -18.79 -5.29
N TRP A 62 -15.19 -19.54 -4.93
CA TRP A 62 -14.64 -20.57 -5.83
C TRP A 62 -15.61 -21.75 -6.04
N PRO A 63 -16.22 -22.32 -4.98
CA PRO A 63 -17.26 -23.34 -5.13
C PRO A 63 -18.46 -22.85 -5.95
N SER A 64 -18.90 -21.59 -5.80
CA SER A 64 -20.03 -21.08 -6.58
C SER A 64 -19.70 -20.97 -8.07
N MET A 65 -18.47 -20.60 -8.44
CA MET A 65 -18.04 -20.60 -9.84
C MET A 65 -18.04 -22.01 -10.45
N ILE A 66 -17.53 -23.01 -9.71
CA ILE A 66 -17.59 -24.42 -10.14
C ILE A 66 -19.04 -24.88 -10.27
N PHE A 67 -19.90 -24.51 -9.32
CA PHE A 67 -21.31 -24.89 -9.33
C PHE A 67 -22.06 -24.32 -10.56
N VAL A 68 -21.82 -23.04 -10.91
CA VAL A 68 -22.37 -22.44 -12.13
C VAL A 68 -21.85 -23.16 -13.38
N GLY A 69 -20.56 -23.52 -13.43
CA GLY A 69 -20.01 -24.33 -14.50
C GLY A 69 -20.67 -25.70 -14.60
N GLY A 70 -20.92 -26.35 -13.47
CA GLY A 70 -21.63 -27.62 -13.36
C GLY A 70 -23.06 -27.53 -13.92
N ILE A 71 -23.81 -26.48 -13.57
CA ILE A 71 -25.13 -26.21 -14.16
C ILE A 71 -25.03 -26.09 -15.69
N GLY A 72 -24.03 -25.36 -16.20
CA GLY A 72 -23.77 -25.25 -17.63
C GLY A 72 -23.59 -26.62 -18.29
N THR A 73 -22.72 -27.47 -17.71
CA THR A 73 -22.52 -28.84 -18.20
C THR A 73 -23.80 -29.67 -18.16
N THR A 74 -24.59 -29.58 -17.09
CA THR A 74 -25.89 -30.27 -16.98
C THR A 74 -26.85 -29.81 -18.08
N VAL A 75 -26.93 -28.52 -18.38
CA VAL A 75 -27.76 -27.99 -19.47
C VAL A 75 -27.29 -28.53 -20.82
N VAL A 76 -25.98 -28.55 -21.08
CA VAL A 76 -25.42 -29.11 -22.31
C VAL A 76 -25.79 -30.59 -22.46
N LEU A 77 -25.64 -31.38 -21.39
CA LEU A 77 -26.00 -32.80 -21.40
C LEU A 77 -27.50 -33.01 -21.64
N LEU A 78 -28.36 -32.27 -20.95
CA LEU A 78 -29.82 -32.43 -21.06
C LEU A 78 -30.34 -32.01 -22.43
N VAL A 79 -29.97 -30.82 -22.90
CA VAL A 79 -30.49 -30.27 -24.17
C VAL A 79 -29.78 -30.90 -25.36
N GLY A 80 -28.45 -30.96 -25.34
CA GLY A 80 -27.66 -31.55 -26.41
C GLY A 80 -27.85 -33.05 -26.51
N GLY A 81 -27.95 -33.76 -25.37
CA GLY A 81 -28.24 -35.19 -25.37
C GLY A 81 -29.60 -35.52 -25.98
N ARG A 82 -30.64 -34.72 -25.71
CA ARG A 82 -31.95 -34.88 -26.33
C ARG A 82 -31.90 -34.67 -27.84
N GLN A 83 -31.18 -33.63 -28.30
CA GLN A 83 -30.99 -33.36 -29.73
C GLN A 83 -30.24 -34.49 -30.47
N VAL A 84 -29.33 -35.19 -29.78
CA VAL A 84 -28.66 -36.37 -30.32
C VAL A 84 -29.62 -37.55 -30.45
N ILE A 85 -30.48 -37.78 -29.44
CA ILE A 85 -31.51 -38.83 -29.47
C ILE A 85 -32.52 -38.57 -30.59
N ASP A 86 -32.94 -37.32 -30.76
CA ASP A 86 -33.90 -36.90 -31.79
C ASP A 86 -33.27 -36.87 -33.21
N GLY A 87 -31.98 -37.20 -33.35
CA GLY A 87 -31.27 -37.26 -34.64
C GLY A 87 -30.92 -35.91 -35.25
N THR A 88 -31.23 -34.80 -34.57
CA THR A 88 -30.93 -33.43 -35.04
C THR A 88 -29.45 -33.06 -34.95
N LEU A 89 -28.70 -33.73 -34.06
CA LEU A 89 -27.30 -33.47 -33.80
C LEU A 89 -26.53 -34.80 -33.78
N THR A 90 -25.39 -34.87 -34.46
CA THR A 90 -24.56 -36.09 -34.41
C THR A 90 -23.78 -36.15 -33.09
N ILE A 91 -23.39 -37.35 -32.66
CA ILE A 91 -22.54 -37.54 -31.48
C ILE A 91 -21.22 -36.75 -31.62
N GLY A 92 -20.63 -36.71 -32.82
CA GLY A 92 -19.42 -35.94 -33.09
C GLY A 92 -19.61 -34.44 -32.88
N GLN A 93 -20.71 -33.87 -33.40
CA GLN A 93 -21.06 -32.47 -33.20
C GLN A 93 -21.30 -32.14 -31.71
N PHE A 94 -21.93 -33.07 -30.97
CA PHE A 94 -22.17 -32.88 -29.54
C PHE A 94 -20.86 -32.83 -28.73
N VAL A 95 -19.94 -33.76 -29.01
CA VAL A 95 -18.61 -33.78 -28.37
C VAL A 95 -17.81 -32.53 -28.73
N GLN A 96 -17.84 -32.11 -30.00
CA GLN A 96 -17.15 -30.91 -30.46
C GLN A 96 -17.70 -29.64 -29.77
N PHE A 97 -19.02 -29.49 -29.70
CA PHE A 97 -19.65 -28.36 -29.01
C PHE A 97 -19.30 -28.34 -27.52
N SER A 98 -19.35 -29.50 -26.86
CA SER A 98 -18.99 -29.63 -25.45
C SER A 98 -17.53 -29.23 -25.20
N ALA A 99 -16.61 -29.60 -26.09
CA ALA A 99 -15.21 -29.19 -26.03
C ALA A 99 -15.06 -27.66 -26.17
N TYR A 100 -15.80 -27.02 -27.09
CA TYR A 100 -15.76 -25.57 -27.26
C TYR A 100 -16.26 -24.80 -26.03
N ILE A 101 -17.32 -25.27 -25.38
CA ILE A 101 -17.77 -24.70 -24.10
C ILE A 101 -16.68 -24.83 -23.04
N GLY A 102 -16.02 -25.99 -22.95
CA GLY A 102 -14.88 -26.20 -22.06
C GLY A 102 -13.75 -25.20 -22.31
N PHE A 103 -13.38 -24.99 -23.57
CA PHE A 103 -12.32 -24.05 -23.95
C PHE A 103 -12.66 -22.59 -23.64
N ILE A 104 -13.92 -22.17 -23.78
CA ILE A 104 -14.35 -20.78 -23.50
C ILE A 104 -14.50 -20.51 -22.00
N THR A 105 -14.80 -21.54 -21.21
CA THR A 105 -15.05 -21.40 -19.76
C THR A 105 -13.85 -20.79 -19.03
N TRP A 106 -12.64 -21.28 -19.28
CA TRP A 106 -11.45 -20.78 -18.58
C TRP A 106 -11.07 -19.33 -18.97
N PRO A 107 -11.00 -18.95 -20.26
CA PRO A 107 -10.83 -17.56 -20.69
C PRO A 107 -11.85 -16.60 -20.08
N LEU A 108 -13.13 -17.01 -19.99
CA LEU A 108 -14.17 -16.18 -19.40
C LEU A 108 -13.92 -15.93 -17.90
N ILE A 109 -13.49 -16.96 -17.16
CA ILE A 109 -13.12 -16.84 -15.74
C ILE A 109 -11.84 -16.01 -15.59
N SER A 110 -10.83 -16.25 -16.42
CA SER A 110 -9.53 -15.60 -16.33
C SER A 110 -9.58 -14.10 -16.63
N LEU A 111 -10.51 -13.64 -17.47
CA LEU A 111 -10.77 -12.21 -17.70
C LEU A 111 -11.01 -11.43 -16.40
N GLY A 112 -11.79 -11.99 -15.47
CA GLY A 112 -12.02 -11.36 -14.17
C GLY A 112 -10.75 -11.23 -13.33
N TRP A 113 -9.87 -12.23 -13.39
CA TRP A 113 -8.55 -12.21 -12.73
C TRP A 113 -7.61 -11.20 -13.37
N VAL A 114 -7.57 -11.15 -14.70
CA VAL A 114 -6.74 -10.20 -15.47
C VAL A 114 -7.15 -8.76 -15.18
N ILE A 115 -8.46 -8.45 -15.16
CA ILE A 115 -8.96 -7.12 -14.80
C ILE A 115 -8.48 -6.73 -13.40
N ASN A 116 -8.61 -7.63 -12.42
CA ASN A 116 -8.13 -7.41 -11.06
C ASN A 116 -6.60 -7.18 -11.00
N LEU A 117 -5.84 -7.91 -11.81
CA LEU A 117 -4.38 -7.75 -11.91
C LEU A 117 -4.01 -6.38 -12.47
N ILE A 118 -4.65 -5.97 -13.57
CA ILE A 118 -4.43 -4.66 -14.21
C ILE A 118 -4.76 -3.52 -13.24
N GLN A 119 -5.88 -3.61 -12.52
CA GLN A 119 -6.26 -2.60 -11.52
C GLN A 119 -5.20 -2.41 -10.43
N ARG A 120 -4.70 -3.51 -9.85
CA ARG A 120 -3.61 -3.44 -8.86
C ARG A 120 -2.30 -2.92 -9.47
N GLY A 121 -1.99 -3.38 -10.68
CA GLY A 121 -0.82 -2.93 -11.44
C GLY A 121 -0.84 -1.43 -11.68
N SER A 122 -1.98 -0.86 -12.08
CA SER A 122 -2.15 0.57 -12.31
C SER A 122 -1.88 1.42 -11.07
N VAL A 123 -2.28 0.96 -9.88
CA VAL A 123 -1.99 1.66 -8.62
C VAL A 123 -0.49 1.63 -8.31
N SER A 124 0.16 0.48 -8.52
CA SER A 124 1.61 0.35 -8.35
C SER A 124 2.37 1.26 -9.33
N MET A 125 1.97 1.25 -10.60
CA MET A 125 2.56 2.07 -11.65
C MET A 125 2.39 3.57 -11.35
N GLY A 126 1.27 3.99 -10.77
CA GLY A 126 1.08 5.37 -10.31
C GLY A 126 2.13 5.79 -9.27
N ARG A 127 2.47 4.91 -8.31
CA ARG A 127 3.52 5.18 -7.32
C ARG A 127 4.91 5.26 -7.94
N ILE A 128 5.22 4.37 -8.88
CA ILE A 128 6.48 4.39 -9.64
C ILE A 128 6.61 5.70 -10.43
N ASN A 129 5.55 6.10 -11.13
CA ASN A 129 5.53 7.35 -11.88
C ASN A 129 5.70 8.58 -10.98
N ASN A 130 5.20 8.56 -9.74
CA ASN A 130 5.47 9.63 -8.80
C ASN A 130 6.95 9.77 -8.49
N VAL A 131 7.67 8.65 -8.32
CA VAL A 131 9.13 8.66 -8.09
C VAL A 131 9.87 9.22 -9.31
N PHE A 132 9.53 8.78 -10.52
CA PHE A 132 10.16 9.29 -11.75
C PHE A 132 9.89 10.78 -12.02
N LYS A 133 8.81 11.33 -11.47
CA LYS A 133 8.47 12.76 -11.59
C LYS A 133 9.19 13.64 -10.57
N ILE A 134 9.85 13.07 -9.57
CA ILE A 134 10.61 13.85 -8.58
C ILE A 134 11.75 14.55 -9.31
N LYS A 135 11.77 15.88 -9.22
CA LYS A 135 12.90 16.69 -9.70
C LYS A 135 13.84 16.93 -8.53
N PRO A 136 15.17 16.84 -8.71
CA PRO A 136 16.12 17.22 -7.66
C PRO A 136 15.96 18.69 -7.30
N ASP A 137 15.83 18.99 -6.01
CA ASP A 137 15.77 20.37 -5.52
C ASP A 137 17.15 21.05 -5.59
N ILE A 138 18.22 20.26 -5.50
CA ILE A 138 19.61 20.72 -5.60
C ILE A 138 20.17 20.25 -6.94
N ILE A 139 20.50 21.20 -7.80
CA ILE A 139 21.14 20.97 -9.09
C ILE A 139 22.52 21.63 -9.09
N ASN A 140 23.50 20.91 -9.65
CA ASN A 140 24.82 21.49 -9.85
C ASN A 140 24.73 22.64 -10.86
N PRO A 141 25.45 23.75 -10.64
CA PRO A 141 25.52 24.81 -11.64
C PRO A 141 26.23 24.30 -12.91
N PRO A 142 25.96 24.90 -14.10
CA PRO A 142 26.54 24.46 -15.37
C PRO A 142 28.08 24.44 -15.40
N LYS A 143 28.72 25.26 -14.56
CA LYS A 143 30.17 25.27 -14.33
C LYS A 143 30.42 25.16 -12.82
N PRO A 144 30.54 23.96 -12.27
CA PRO A 144 30.86 23.79 -10.86
C PRO A 144 32.26 24.30 -10.58
N ALA A 145 32.43 25.05 -9.50
CA ALA A 145 33.76 25.40 -9.01
C ALA A 145 34.43 24.11 -8.51
N ALA A 146 35.59 23.77 -9.06
CA ALA A 146 36.40 22.64 -8.61
C ALA A 146 37.62 23.21 -7.87
N PRO A 147 37.58 23.32 -6.53
CA PRO A 147 38.75 23.76 -5.78
C PRO A 147 39.85 22.70 -5.82
N GLU A 148 41.08 23.09 -6.13
CA GLU A 148 42.24 22.19 -6.15
C GLU A 148 42.64 21.71 -4.74
N THR A 149 42.45 22.57 -3.73
CA THR A 149 42.69 22.27 -2.31
C THR A 149 41.61 22.88 -1.45
N LEU A 150 41.02 22.10 -0.54
CA LEU A 150 40.05 22.56 0.45
C LEU A 150 40.78 22.88 1.76
N GLN A 151 40.65 24.12 2.25
CA GLN A 151 41.31 24.57 3.50
C GLN A 151 40.47 24.33 4.75
N GLY A 152 39.21 23.89 4.62
CA GLY A 152 38.33 23.60 5.77
C GLY A 152 37.46 24.76 6.23
N ASN A 153 37.82 26.01 5.95
CA ASN A 153 37.08 27.19 6.43
C ASN A 153 35.58 27.20 6.02
N ILE A 154 34.67 27.18 7.00
CA ILE A 154 33.21 27.27 6.80
C ILE A 154 32.68 28.58 7.39
N SER A 155 31.87 29.33 6.64
CA SER A 155 31.19 30.52 7.13
C SER A 155 29.72 30.53 6.71
N PHE A 156 28.85 31.09 7.56
CA PHE A 156 27.42 31.24 7.30
C PHE A 156 27.09 32.74 7.38
N ASP A 157 26.52 33.28 6.31
CA ASP A 157 26.15 34.70 6.22
C ASP A 157 24.63 34.81 6.04
N HIS A 158 23.94 35.30 7.07
CA HIS A 158 22.48 35.50 7.09
C HIS A 158 21.65 34.32 6.51
N VAL A 159 22.05 33.07 6.81
CA VAL A 159 21.39 31.87 6.28
C VAL A 159 20.19 31.49 7.16
N PHE A 160 19.02 31.38 6.52
CA PHE A 160 17.80 30.84 7.13
C PHE A 160 17.43 29.55 6.43
N PHE A 161 17.26 28.49 7.21
CA PHE A 161 16.86 27.19 6.69
C PHE A 161 15.65 26.66 7.45
N ARG A 162 14.67 26.14 6.71
CA ARG A 162 13.50 25.48 7.26
C ARG A 162 13.07 24.38 6.31
N TYR A 163 12.85 23.18 6.84
CA TYR A 163 12.21 22.12 6.09
C TYR A 163 10.79 22.51 5.69
N GLU A 164 10.36 22.07 4.51
CA GLU A 164 8.98 22.29 4.08
C GLU A 164 8.04 21.53 5.02
N LEU A 165 7.18 22.29 5.71
CA LEU A 165 6.24 21.73 6.66
C LEU A 165 4.92 21.40 5.98
N SER A 166 4.22 20.39 6.48
CA SER A 166 2.86 20.11 6.05
C SER A 166 1.95 21.32 6.30
N GLU A 167 0.94 21.56 5.45
CA GLU A 167 -0.01 22.67 5.61
C GLU A 167 -0.69 22.69 6.97
N LYS A 168 -0.97 21.51 7.52
CA LYS A 168 -1.54 21.35 8.86
C LYS A 168 -0.58 21.87 9.95
N THR A 169 0.71 21.59 9.80
CA THR A 169 1.76 22.06 10.71
C THR A 169 2.03 23.56 10.54
N LYS A 170 2.01 24.08 9.30
CA LYS A 170 2.16 25.52 9.03
C LYS A 170 1.07 26.33 9.73
N LYS A 171 -0.18 25.87 9.68
CA LYS A 171 -1.32 26.52 10.36
C LYS A 171 -1.14 26.56 11.88
N LEU A 172 -0.77 25.43 12.49
CA LEU A 172 -0.54 25.35 13.94
C LEU A 172 0.58 26.27 14.42
N ILE A 173 1.64 26.42 13.62
CA ILE A 173 2.76 27.31 13.96
C ILE A 173 2.35 28.77 13.84
N LYS A 174 1.66 29.18 12.76
CA LYS A 174 1.19 30.58 12.60
C LYS A 174 0.26 31.03 13.72
N GLU A 175 -0.54 30.13 14.27
CA GLU A 175 -1.50 30.46 15.33
C GLU A 175 -0.84 30.58 16.72
N ASN A 176 0.35 29.98 16.93
CA ASN A 176 0.90 29.82 18.29
C ASN A 176 2.38 30.24 18.45
N PHE A 177 3.08 30.58 17.38
CA PHE A 177 4.53 30.85 17.41
C PHE A 177 4.91 32.03 16.51
N ILE A 178 5.88 32.83 16.96
CA ILE A 178 6.50 33.93 16.20
C ILE A 178 7.39 33.34 15.09
N ASP A 179 7.32 33.88 13.87
CA ASP A 179 8.11 33.36 12.74
C ASP A 179 9.59 33.71 12.91
N PHE A 180 10.48 32.79 12.53
CA PHE A 180 11.92 32.87 12.74
C PHE A 180 12.57 34.07 12.04
N LYS A 181 11.93 34.57 10.96
CA LYS A 181 12.34 35.79 10.25
C LYS A 181 12.11 37.05 11.06
N ASP A 182 11.09 37.07 11.90
CA ASP A 182 10.70 38.24 12.69
C ASP A 182 11.59 38.39 13.94
N THR A 183 12.26 37.31 14.34
CA THR A 183 13.20 37.27 15.47
C THR A 183 14.51 38.02 15.20
N PHE A 184 14.88 38.26 13.93
CA PHE A 184 16.16 38.89 13.57
C PHE A 184 16.21 40.40 13.86
N THR A 185 15.06 41.06 13.90
CA THR A 185 14.98 42.50 14.27
C THR A 185 15.42 42.75 15.73
N LEU A 186 15.52 41.70 16.55
CA LEU A 186 15.90 41.77 17.97
C LEU A 186 17.33 41.26 18.28
N ALA A 187 18.07 40.70 17.31
CA ALA A 187 19.27 39.91 17.59
C ALA A 187 20.49 40.24 16.70
N ILE A 188 20.66 41.50 16.30
CA ILE A 188 21.88 41.95 15.62
C ILE A 188 22.93 42.29 16.68
N GLU A 189 23.73 41.31 17.11
CA GLU A 189 25.02 41.63 17.76
C GLU A 189 26.14 40.60 17.60
N ASN A 190 25.94 39.40 17.05
CA ASN A 190 27.05 38.44 16.91
C ASN A 190 27.04 37.67 15.58
N ASN A 191 27.96 38.03 14.68
CA ASN A 191 28.36 37.21 13.54
C ASN A 191 29.10 35.95 14.05
N TRP A 192 28.55 34.77 13.81
CA TRP A 192 29.17 33.50 14.19
C TRP A 192 30.04 32.98 13.05
N VAL A 193 31.36 33.12 13.18
CA VAL A 193 32.35 32.46 12.31
C VAL A 193 32.85 31.22 13.04
N LEU A 194 32.54 30.03 12.51
CA LEU A 194 33.20 28.78 12.93
C LEU A 194 34.58 28.73 12.26
N LYS A 195 35.62 29.10 13.01
CA LYS A 195 37.02 28.85 12.64
C LYS A 195 37.41 27.44 13.10
N ASP A 196 38.13 26.72 12.23
CA ASP A 196 38.38 25.27 12.31
C ASP A 196 38.93 24.73 13.63
N MET A 197 38.61 23.45 13.87
CA MET A 197 39.30 22.51 14.77
C MET A 197 40.67 22.11 14.24
#